data_AF-A0A1E4M500-F1
#
_entry.id   AF-A0A1E4M500-F1
#
_cell.length_a   1.000
_cell.length_b   1.000
_cell.length_c   1.000
_cell.angle_alpha   90.00
_cell.angle_beta   90.00
_cell.angle_gamma   90.00
#
_symmetry.space_group_name_H-M   'P 1'
#
loop_
_entity.id
_entity.type
_entity.pdbx_description
1 polymer ?
#
loop_
_entity_poly.entity_id
_entity_poly.type
_entity_poly.pdbx_seq_one_letter_code
_entity_poly.pdbx_strand_id
1 'polypeptide(L)'
;MSTYLGSQQLVPGRPASWWSSAHAAFTVGLGILVIAAVIVGALVLQLDRGAFIVPVIAVVAVSSTLTLLAMRRGFPNENREVAAGYTTLYRSHQELPQVDPKTGAVIRAAGEPFIPRKTLWARLRL
;
A
#
# COMPACT_ATOMS: atom_id res chain seq x y z
N MET A 1 8.56 27.63 12.86
CA MET A 1 7.59 26.54 13.03
C MET A 1 6.31 26.95 12.32
N SER A 2 6.08 26.44 11.11
CA SER A 2 4.94 26.83 10.29
C SER A 2 3.73 25.97 10.67
N THR A 3 2.68 26.62 11.15
CA THR A 3 1.39 26.04 11.49
C THR A 3 0.60 25.85 10.19
N TYR A 4 0.73 24.70 9.53
CA TYR A 4 -0.04 24.39 8.33
C TYR A 4 -1.47 23.95 8.70
N LEU A 5 -2.32 24.93 9.02
CA LEU A 5 -3.78 24.76 9.17
C LEU A 5 -4.47 24.97 7.82
N GLY A 6 -4.01 24.28 6.78
CA GLY A 6 -4.69 24.27 5.47
C GLY A 6 -5.28 22.90 5.23
N SER A 7 -6.60 22.77 5.23
CA SER A 7 -7.27 21.59 4.69
C SER A 7 -7.20 21.64 3.16
N GLN A 8 -6.59 20.62 2.56
CA GLN A 8 -6.57 20.44 1.11
C GLN A 8 -7.88 19.79 0.67
N GLN A 9 -8.49 20.29 -0.41
CA GLN A 9 -9.65 19.66 -0.99
C GLN A 9 -9.19 18.38 -1.73
N LEU A 10 -9.57 17.22 -1.20
CA LEU A 10 -9.16 15.93 -1.75
C LEU A 10 -9.89 15.64 -3.07
N VAL A 11 -9.16 15.07 -4.03
CA VAL A 11 -9.73 14.50 -5.25
C VAL A 11 -10.76 13.43 -4.86
N PRO A 12 -11.97 13.45 -5.47
CA PRO A 12 -13.00 12.47 -5.14
C PRO A 12 -12.57 11.05 -5.51
N GLY A 13 -12.80 10.10 -4.60
CA GLY A 13 -12.53 8.68 -4.82
C GLY A 13 -11.76 8.04 -3.67
N ARG A 14 -11.23 6.84 -3.92
CA ARG A 14 -10.35 6.17 -2.97
C ARG A 14 -8.93 6.71 -3.12
N PRO A 15 -8.25 7.07 -2.01
CA PRO A 15 -6.89 7.59 -2.07
C PRO A 15 -5.91 6.52 -2.55
N ALA A 16 -4.81 6.94 -3.15
CA ALA A 16 -3.74 6.04 -3.61
C ALA A 16 -3.19 5.17 -2.45
N SER A 17 -3.13 5.74 -1.25
CA SER A 17 -2.75 5.03 -0.02
C SER A 17 -3.64 3.82 0.31
N TRP A 18 -4.94 3.87 0.00
CA TRP A 18 -5.86 2.75 0.23
C TRP A 18 -5.49 1.54 -0.64
N TRP A 19 -5.23 1.76 -1.92
CA TRP A 19 -4.80 0.70 -2.85
C TRP A 19 -3.45 0.12 -2.46
N SER A 20 -2.49 0.96 -2.05
CA SER A 20 -1.18 0.51 -1.61
C SER A 20 -1.26 -0.37 -0.35
N SER A 21 -2.12 0.01 0.61
CA SER A 21 -2.29 -0.73 1.87
C SER A 21 -3.07 -2.02 1.67
N ALA A 22 -4.10 -2.01 0.82
CA ALA A 22 -4.84 -3.21 0.44
C ALA A 22 -3.94 -4.23 -0.28
N HIS A 23 -3.11 -3.74 -1.22
CA HIS A 23 -2.13 -4.57 -1.93
C HIS A 23 -1.07 -5.15 -0.99
N ALA A 24 -0.52 -4.34 -0.08
CA ALA A 24 0.47 -4.77 0.90
C ALA A 24 -0.11 -5.86 1.84
N ALA A 25 -1.31 -5.65 2.38
CA ALA A 25 -1.97 -6.62 3.25
C ALA A 25 -2.26 -7.94 2.53
N PHE A 26 -2.76 -7.86 1.28
CA PHE A 26 -3.00 -9.03 0.45
C PHE A 26 -1.72 -9.82 0.16
N THR A 27 -0.65 -9.12 -0.24
CA THR A 27 0.63 -9.75 -0.60
C THR A 27 1.26 -10.46 0.60
N VAL A 28 1.27 -9.81 1.77
CA VAL A 28 1.79 -10.41 3.02
C VAL A 28 0.96 -11.62 3.42
N GLY A 29 -0.38 -11.49 3.43
CA GLY A 29 -1.28 -12.58 3.80
C GLY A 29 -1.13 -13.80 2.89
N LEU A 30 -1.04 -13.57 1.57
CA LEU A 30 -0.84 -14.63 0.61
C LEU A 30 0.53 -15.28 0.74
N GLY A 31 1.59 -14.49 0.97
CA GLY A 31 2.93 -15.02 1.21
C GLY A 31 2.97 -15.96 2.43
N ILE A 32 2.31 -15.58 3.53
CA ILE A 32 2.18 -16.43 4.73
C ILE A 32 1.44 -17.74 4.39
N LEU A 33 0.33 -17.65 3.65
CA LEU A 33 -0.44 -18.84 3.26
C LEU A 33 0.36 -19.78 2.36
N VAL A 34 1.12 -19.26 1.39
CA VAL A 34 1.99 -20.07 0.53
C VAL A 34 3.05 -20.78 1.35
N ILE A 35 3.73 -20.07 2.25
CA ILE A 35 4.75 -20.66 3.12
C ILE A 35 4.15 -21.75 3.99
N ALA A 36 2.98 -21.51 4.59
CA ALA A 36 2.28 -22.51 5.39
C ALA A 36 1.91 -23.76 4.56
N ALA A 37 1.36 -23.56 3.36
CA ALA A 37 1.01 -24.66 2.46
C ALA A 37 2.26 -25.46 2.03
N VAL A 38 3.39 -24.78 1.80
CA VAL A 38 4.67 -25.42 1.48
C VAL A 38 5.15 -26.29 2.63
N ILE A 39 5.12 -25.76 3.86
CA ILE A 39 5.53 -26.49 5.07
C ILE A 39 4.64 -27.71 5.28
N VAL A 40 3.31 -27.57 5.19
CA VAL A 40 2.37 -28.68 5.37
C VAL A 40 2.54 -29.73 4.27
N GLY A 41 2.63 -29.30 3.00
CA GLY A 41 2.78 -30.21 1.87
C GLY A 41 4.09 -31.00 1.90
N ALA A 42 5.20 -30.36 2.27
CA ALA A 42 6.51 -30.98 2.30
C ALA A 42 6.74 -31.85 3.56
N LEU A 43 6.28 -31.40 4.73
CA LEU A 43 6.59 -32.08 6.00
C LEU A 43 5.52 -33.08 6.45
N VAL A 44 4.24 -32.82 6.14
CA VAL A 44 3.12 -33.61 6.68
C VAL A 44 2.59 -34.58 5.63
N LEU A 45 2.45 -34.14 4.39
CA LEU A 45 1.72 -34.89 3.36
C LEU A 45 2.63 -35.68 2.41
N GLN A 46 3.97 -35.50 2.48
CA GLN A 46 4.97 -36.17 1.63
C GLN A 46 4.56 -36.21 0.14
N LEU A 47 4.00 -35.10 -0.35
CA LEU A 47 3.40 -35.05 -1.68
C LEU A 47 4.43 -35.33 -2.78
N ASP A 48 3.97 -36.00 -3.84
CA ASP A 48 4.68 -36.04 -5.11
C ASP A 48 5.06 -34.63 -5.57
N ARG A 49 6.26 -34.48 -6.15
CA ARG A 49 6.80 -33.17 -6.54
C ARG A 49 5.91 -32.48 -7.57
N GLY A 50 5.28 -33.21 -8.48
CA GLY A 50 4.38 -32.67 -9.50
C GLY A 50 3.08 -32.12 -8.89
N ALA A 51 2.46 -32.88 -7.99
CA ALA A 51 1.25 -32.49 -7.26
C ALA A 51 1.47 -31.26 -6.38
N PHE A 52 2.72 -31.02 -5.94
CA PHE A 52 3.09 -29.87 -5.14
C PHE A 52 3.42 -28.62 -5.97
N ILE A 53 4.09 -28.76 -7.10
CA ILE A 53 4.53 -27.62 -7.93
C ILE A 53 3.34 -26.89 -8.58
N VAL A 54 2.34 -27.63 -9.05
CA VAL A 54 1.17 -27.06 -9.74
C VAL A 54 0.42 -26.03 -8.88
N PRO A 55 0.00 -26.31 -7.64
CA PRO A 55 -0.70 -25.32 -6.81
C PRO A 55 0.19 -24.14 -6.44
N VAL A 56 1.50 -24.34 -6.24
CA VAL A 56 2.44 -23.22 -5.97
C VAL A 56 2.49 -22.26 -7.16
N ILE A 57 2.63 -22.78 -8.38
CA ILE A 57 2.62 -21.95 -9.60
C ILE A 57 1.27 -21.23 -9.74
N ALA A 58 0.15 -21.92 -9.50
CA ALA A 58 -1.17 -21.31 -9.57
C ALA A 58 -1.32 -20.14 -8.59
N VAL A 59 -0.87 -20.30 -7.34
CA VAL A 59 -0.92 -19.23 -6.34
C VAL A 59 -0.02 -18.06 -6.73
N VAL A 60 1.19 -18.32 -7.23
CA VAL A 60 2.09 -17.26 -7.72
C VAL A 60 1.42 -16.50 -8.88
N ALA A 61 0.87 -17.20 -9.87
CA ALA A 61 0.21 -16.56 -11.02
C ALA A 61 -1.00 -15.70 -10.60
N VAL A 62 -1.85 -16.20 -9.70
CA VAL A 62 -2.99 -15.44 -9.16
C VAL A 62 -2.51 -14.22 -8.37
N SER A 63 -1.48 -14.37 -7.54
CA SER A 63 -0.85 -13.29 -6.78
C SER A 63 -0.35 -12.16 -7.69
N SER A 64 0.41 -12.52 -8.71
CA SER A 64 0.99 -11.58 -9.67
C SER A 64 -0.11 -10.86 -10.43
N THR A 65 -1.17 -11.57 -10.84
CA THR A 65 -2.31 -10.99 -11.55
C THR A 65 -3.05 -9.97 -10.68
N LEU A 66 -3.34 -10.32 -9.42
CA LEU A 66 -4.00 -9.41 -8.48
C LEU A 66 -3.14 -8.19 -8.15
N THR A 67 -1.83 -8.37 -8.06
CA THR A 67 -0.85 -7.28 -7.89
C THR A 67 -0.92 -6.30 -9.06
N LEU A 68 -0.86 -6.80 -10.29
CA LEU A 68 -0.93 -5.97 -11.50
C LEU A 68 -2.27 -5.24 -11.60
N LEU A 69 -3.38 -5.88 -11.22
CA LEU A 69 -4.70 -5.25 -11.19
C LEU A 69 -4.80 -4.14 -10.13
N ALA A 70 -4.23 -4.36 -8.94
CA ALA A 70 -4.18 -3.34 -7.88
C ALA A 70 -3.36 -2.13 -8.33
N MET A 71 -2.19 -2.36 -8.94
CA MET A 71 -1.33 -1.31 -9.49
C MET A 71 -2.06 -0.52 -10.60
N ARG A 72 -2.70 -1.22 -11.56
CA ARG A 72 -3.48 -0.57 -12.63
C ARG A 72 -4.60 0.33 -12.12
N ARG A 73 -5.19 0.01 -10.96
CA ARG A 73 -6.23 0.85 -10.32
C ARG A 73 -5.65 1.92 -9.39
N GLY A 74 -4.47 1.71 -8.83
CA GLY A 74 -3.78 2.65 -7.96
C GLY A 74 -3.15 3.83 -8.72
N PHE A 75 -2.43 3.55 -9.81
CA PHE A 75 -1.70 4.58 -10.57
C PHE A 75 -2.56 5.75 -11.08
N PRO A 76 -3.79 5.56 -11.57
CA PRO A 76 -4.63 6.69 -11.97
C PRO A 76 -4.97 7.61 -10.81
N ASN A 77 -5.13 7.08 -9.59
CA ASN A 77 -5.43 7.89 -8.40
C ASN A 77 -4.16 8.61 -7.91
N GLU A 78 -3.02 7.94 -7.94
CA GLU A 78 -1.72 8.59 -7.66
C GLU A 78 -1.46 9.75 -8.62
N ASN A 79 -1.64 9.56 -9.93
CA ASN A 79 -1.47 10.61 -10.92
C ASN A 79 -2.43 11.79 -10.70
N ARG A 80 -3.66 11.54 -10.24
CA ARG A 80 -4.62 12.59 -9.89
C ARG A 80 -4.22 13.36 -8.65
N GLU A 81 -3.72 12.68 -7.62
CA GLU A 81 -3.17 13.32 -6.41
C GLU A 81 -1.97 14.20 -6.77
N VAL A 82 -1.03 13.66 -7.56
CA VAL A 82 0.16 14.39 -8.05
C VAL A 82 -0.24 15.61 -8.86
N ALA A 83 -1.20 15.48 -9.79
CA ALA A 83 -1.71 16.59 -10.58
C ALA A 83 -2.43 17.65 -9.73
N ALA A 84 -3.05 17.25 -8.61
CA ALA A 84 -3.63 18.16 -7.63
C ALA A 84 -2.59 18.77 -6.67
N GLY A 85 -1.30 18.41 -6.80
CA GLY A 85 -0.21 18.98 -6.04
C GLY A 85 -0.06 18.44 -4.62
N TYR A 86 -0.58 17.25 -4.32
CA TYR A 86 -0.42 16.59 -3.03
C TYR A 86 -0.23 15.07 -3.18
N THR A 87 0.09 14.37 -2.09
CA THR A 87 0.13 12.91 -2.05
C THR A 87 -0.48 12.35 -0.77
N THR A 88 -1.15 11.22 -0.84
CA THR A 88 -1.56 10.45 0.35
C THR A 88 -0.58 9.32 0.68
N LEU A 89 0.41 9.06 -0.18
CA LEU A 89 1.39 8.00 -0.02
C LEU A 89 2.46 8.39 1.01
N TYR A 90 2.79 7.47 1.91
CA TYR A 90 3.70 7.72 3.03
C TYR A 90 5.19 7.70 2.65
N ARG A 91 5.58 6.96 1.61
CA ARG A 91 6.98 6.76 1.17
C ARG A 91 7.22 7.11 -0.29
N SER A 92 6.32 7.88 -0.89
CA SER A 92 6.42 8.35 -2.27
C SER A 92 6.22 9.86 -2.32
N HIS A 93 6.61 10.47 -3.44
CA HIS A 93 6.40 11.89 -3.73
C HIS A 93 6.84 12.82 -2.61
N GLN A 94 8.13 12.74 -2.25
CA GLN A 94 8.67 13.56 -1.16
C GLN A 94 8.60 15.06 -1.49
N GLU A 95 8.67 15.39 -2.78
CA GLU A 95 8.50 16.71 -3.38
C GLU A 95 7.10 17.30 -3.23
N LEU A 96 6.09 16.50 -2.86
CA LEU A 96 4.72 16.94 -2.64
C LEU A 96 4.36 16.97 -1.15
N PRO A 97 3.43 17.85 -0.73
CA PRO A 97 2.86 17.78 0.61
C PRO A 97 2.09 16.47 0.79
N GLN A 98 2.35 15.79 1.90
CA GLN A 98 1.60 14.60 2.28
C GLN A 98 0.35 15.01 3.05
N VAL A 99 -0.80 14.51 2.63
CA VAL A 99 -2.11 14.85 3.19
C VAL A 99 -2.78 13.62 3.80
N ASP A 100 -3.50 13.81 4.90
CA ASP A 100 -4.34 12.77 5.48
C ASP A 100 -5.54 12.50 4.58
N PRO A 101 -5.70 11.28 4.04
CA PRO A 101 -6.83 10.94 3.18
C PRO A 101 -8.19 11.04 3.87
N LYS A 102 -8.25 11.09 5.21
CA LYS A 102 -9.52 11.21 5.94
C LYS A 102 -9.95 12.65 6.19
N THR A 103 -9.01 13.48 6.63
CA THR A 103 -9.31 14.85 7.07
C THR A 103 -8.89 15.92 6.07
N GLY A 104 -8.05 15.58 5.08
CA GLY A 104 -7.44 16.57 4.20
C GLY A 104 -6.35 17.41 4.86
N ALA A 105 -5.96 17.09 6.11
CA ALA A 105 -4.93 17.81 6.83
C ALA A 105 -3.53 17.51 6.27
N VAL A 106 -2.69 18.54 6.11
CA VAL A 106 -1.30 18.36 5.69
C VAL A 106 -0.50 17.74 6.85
N ILE A 107 -0.05 16.52 6.64
CA ILE A 107 0.73 15.75 7.60
C ILE A 107 2.22 16.10 7.50
N ARG A 108 2.72 16.30 6.28
CA ARG A 108 4.13 16.54 5.96
C ARG A 108 4.21 17.57 4.84
N ALA A 109 5.06 18.57 4.99
CA ALA A 109 5.27 19.54 3.90
C ALA A 109 6.13 18.96 2.77
N ALA A 110 6.02 19.56 1.58
CA ALA A 110 6.89 19.24 0.45
C ALA A 110 8.38 19.35 0.86
N GLY A 111 9.18 18.35 0.48
CA GLY A 111 10.61 18.27 0.79
C GLY A 111 10.95 17.85 2.22
N GLU A 112 9.99 17.77 3.15
CA GLU A 112 10.30 17.29 4.51
C GLU A 112 10.71 15.81 4.48
N PRO A 113 11.63 15.38 5.37
CA PRO A 113 11.97 13.97 5.56
C PRO A 113 10.76 13.10 5.87
N PHE A 114 10.83 11.82 5.52
CA PHE A 114 9.82 10.85 5.95
C PHE A 114 9.77 10.79 7.47
N ILE A 115 8.63 11.19 8.04
CA ILE A 115 8.42 11.18 9.48
C ILE A 115 8.13 9.75 9.95
N PRO A 116 8.72 9.25 11.05
CA PRO A 116 8.41 7.93 11.58
C PRO A 116 6.92 7.75 11.90
N ARG A 117 6.42 6.52 11.82
CA ARG A 117 4.99 6.21 12.07
C ARG A 117 4.50 6.71 13.44
N LYS A 118 5.34 6.70 14.47
CA LYS A 118 4.99 7.25 15.80
C LYS A 118 4.69 8.76 15.74
N THR A 119 5.49 9.51 14.98
CA THR A 119 5.35 10.95 14.78
C THR A 119 4.14 11.27 13.91
N LEU A 120 3.86 10.43 12.90
CA LEU A 120 2.66 10.51 12.08
C LEU A 120 1.38 10.45 12.93
N TRP A 121 1.28 9.47 13.83
CA TRP A 121 0.12 9.35 14.73
C TRP A 121 -0.05 10.52 15.68
N ALA A 122 1.06 11.15 16.11
CA ALA A 122 0.99 12.34 16.95
C ALA A 122 0.42 13.54 16.19
N ARG A 123 0.74 13.70 14.88
CA ARG A 123 0.21 14.77 14.03
C ARG A 123 -1.27 14.58 13.66
N LEU A 124 -1.74 13.34 13.56
CA LEU A 124 -3.14 13.01 13.23
C LEU A 124 -4.12 13.10 14.43
N ARG A 125 -3.62 13.35 15.64
CA ARG A 125 -4.45 13.54 16.85
C ARG A 125 -4.65 15.01 17.23
N LEU A 126 -4.13 15.92 16.41
CA LEU A 126 -4.39 17.36 16.49
C LEU A 126 -5.71 17.68 15.78
#